data_AF-A0A9P7ETA1-F1
#
_entry.id   AF-A0A9P7ETA1-F1
#
_cell.length_a   1.000
_cell.length_b   1.000
_cell.length_c   1.000
_cell.angle_alpha   90.00
_cell.angle_beta   90.00
_cell.angle_gamma   90.00
#
_symmetry.space_group_name_H-M   'P 1'
#
loop_
_entity.id
_entity.type
_entity.pdbx_description
1 polymer ?
#
loop_
_entity_poly.entity_id
_entity_poly.type
_entity_poly.pdbx_seq_one_letter_code
_entity_poly.pdbx_strand_id
1 'polypeptide(L)'
;MMAYPNKFPTQYHAQSVQNAFLLAILPPLQATYHSLRVSSRMRVHSPPLTQHTVFSRDTDTSIPGADTDIAQPMPPAVQFAEQSPITKIPKPHGEVSHINRGGYNLQEKLGWSPLEYEEIRNFVTHLANEYLKVNKTWRRQAQCSLTVVYTEAKKRYPILGDYQGDWAVGDMLRIYLKNSSSRST
;
A
#
# COMPACT_ATOMS: atom_id res chain seq x y z
N MET A 1 23.78 -13.62 33.39
CA MET A 1 23.48 -12.27 32.88
C MET A 1 24.45 -12.00 31.73
N MET A 2 23.99 -12.12 30.48
CA MET A 2 24.84 -11.95 29.29
C MET A 2 24.71 -10.50 28.79
N ALA A 3 25.83 -9.78 28.75
CA ALA A 3 25.94 -8.42 28.22
C ALA A 3 26.14 -8.49 26.69
N TYR A 4 25.31 -7.77 25.94
CA TYR A 4 25.46 -7.61 24.49
C TYR A 4 26.47 -6.50 24.17
N PRO A 5 27.48 -6.72 23.30
CA PRO A 5 28.37 -5.66 22.86
C PRO A 5 27.70 -4.75 21.83
N ASN A 6 27.63 -3.48 22.20
CA ASN A 6 27.17 -2.33 21.44
C ASN A 6 28.09 -2.10 20.22
N LYS A 7 27.55 -2.22 18.99
CA LYS A 7 28.27 -1.94 17.73
C LYS A 7 27.55 -0.86 16.95
N PHE A 8 27.77 0.41 17.29
CA PHE A 8 27.64 1.51 16.34
C PHE A 8 28.75 2.54 16.62
N PRO A 9 29.60 2.86 15.64
CA PRO A 9 30.56 3.94 15.80
C PRO A 9 29.86 5.29 15.68
N THR A 10 29.92 6.05 16.77
CA THR A 10 29.62 7.47 16.86
C THR A 10 30.66 8.24 16.05
N GLN A 11 30.32 8.81 14.89
CA GLN A 11 30.94 10.02 14.36
C GLN A 11 30.02 10.71 13.35
N TYR A 12 29.31 11.76 13.78
CA TYR A 12 29.06 12.91 12.92
C TYR A 12 29.39 14.18 13.67
N HIS A 13 30.45 14.80 13.17
CA HIS A 13 31.05 16.04 13.60
C HIS A 13 30.09 17.21 13.30
N ALA A 14 29.90 18.08 14.28
CA ALA A 14 29.22 19.34 14.11
C ALA A 14 30.02 20.25 13.17
N GLN A 15 29.34 20.87 12.20
CA GLN A 15 29.85 22.08 11.55
C GLN A 15 28.70 23.06 11.30
N SER A 16 28.77 24.12 12.09
CA SER A 16 28.03 25.37 11.99
C SER A 16 28.76 26.29 11.02
N VAL A 17 28.05 26.89 10.05
CA VAL A 17 28.12 28.33 9.76
C VAL A 17 27.01 28.77 8.80
N GLN A 18 26.19 29.70 9.30
CA GLN A 18 25.75 30.96 8.69
C GLN A 18 25.11 30.93 7.28
N ASN A 19 23.82 31.24 7.23
CA ASN A 19 23.26 32.09 6.18
C ASN A 19 22.31 33.11 6.82
N ALA A 20 22.83 34.32 7.02
CA ALA A 20 22.07 35.52 7.32
C ALA A 20 21.82 36.29 6.01
N PHE A 21 20.75 37.08 6.02
CA PHE A 21 20.34 38.07 5.01
C PHE A 21 19.70 37.55 3.72
N LEU A 22 18.36 37.61 3.69
CA LEU A 22 17.65 38.51 2.77
C LEU A 22 16.31 38.93 3.38
N LEU A 23 16.23 40.19 3.79
CA LEU A 23 15.01 40.92 4.07
C LEU A 23 14.23 41.11 2.76
N ALA A 24 12.99 40.64 2.70
CA ALA A 24 12.01 41.14 1.75
C ALA A 24 10.65 41.28 2.45
N ILE A 25 10.32 42.55 2.64
CA ILE A 25 9.07 43.10 3.16
C ILE A 25 7.92 42.66 2.24
N LEU A 26 6.89 42.00 2.77
CA LEU A 26 5.63 41.74 2.07
C LEU A 26 4.48 42.45 2.81
N PRO A 27 3.68 43.30 2.13
CA PRO A 27 2.55 44.03 2.72
C PRO A 27 1.35 43.12 3.03
N PRO A 28 0.39 43.59 3.87
CA PRO A 28 -0.72 42.79 4.36
C PRO A 28 -1.77 42.53 3.26
N LEU A 29 -2.21 41.26 3.15
CA LEU A 29 -3.34 40.89 2.30
C LEU A 29 -4.64 41.42 2.92
N GLN A 30 -5.32 42.31 2.20
CA GLN A 30 -6.68 42.72 2.50
C GLN A 30 -7.63 41.54 2.30
N ALA A 31 -8.39 41.20 3.34
CA ALA A 31 -9.46 40.23 3.27
C ALA A 31 -10.67 40.84 2.56
N THR A 32 -10.95 40.42 1.33
CA THR A 32 -12.22 40.68 0.65
C THR A 32 -13.23 39.60 1.04
N TYR A 33 -14.21 40.00 1.84
CA TYR A 33 -15.42 39.22 2.10
C TYR A 33 -16.33 39.29 0.86
N HIS A 34 -16.47 38.17 0.14
CA HIS A 34 -17.64 37.96 -0.70
C HIS A 34 -18.58 36.97 -0.04
N SER A 35 -19.70 37.53 0.42
CA SER A 35 -20.82 36.84 1.03
C SER A 35 -21.62 36.05 -0.01
N LEU A 36 -21.98 34.84 0.41
CA LEU A 36 -23.05 33.93 -0.01
C LEU A 36 -24.05 34.45 -1.05
N ARG A 37 -24.41 33.60 -2.01
CA ARG A 37 -25.82 33.28 -2.31
C ARG A 37 -26.00 32.03 -3.18
N VAL A 38 -26.69 31.07 -2.56
CA VAL A 38 -27.89 30.37 -3.05
C VAL A 38 -27.72 29.22 -4.07
N SER A 39 -27.91 28.03 -3.50
CA SER A 39 -28.49 26.82 -4.07
C SER A 39 -29.45 27.04 -5.24
N SER A 40 -29.30 26.24 -6.29
CA SER A 40 -30.47 25.79 -7.04
C SER A 40 -30.30 24.41 -7.67
N ARG A 41 -31.17 23.53 -7.17
CA ARG A 41 -31.92 22.46 -7.84
C ARG A 41 -31.14 21.32 -8.48
N MET A 42 -31.10 20.26 -7.68
CA MET A 42 -31.39 18.88 -8.08
C MET A 42 -32.01 18.72 -9.47
N ARG A 43 -31.33 17.95 -10.32
CA ARG A 43 -31.99 17.01 -11.22
C ARG A 43 -31.41 15.63 -10.93
N VAL A 44 -32.10 14.91 -10.06
CA VAL A 44 -31.90 13.47 -9.88
C VAL A 44 -32.68 12.81 -11.01
N HIS A 45 -32.03 12.63 -12.15
CA HIS A 45 -32.46 11.62 -13.12
C HIS A 45 -31.86 10.31 -12.67
N SER A 46 -32.68 9.47 -12.03
CA SER A 46 -32.36 8.07 -11.76
C SER A 46 -32.19 7.36 -13.10
N PRO A 47 -31.07 6.68 -13.37
CA PRO A 47 -30.98 5.81 -14.55
C PRO A 47 -31.97 4.65 -14.40
N PRO A 48 -32.59 4.18 -15.51
CA PRO A 48 -33.53 3.08 -15.48
C PRO A 48 -32.86 1.79 -15.03
N LEU A 49 -33.54 1.13 -14.09
CA LEU A 49 -33.24 -0.15 -13.47
C LEU A 49 -33.03 -1.21 -14.57
N THR A 50 -31.78 -1.60 -14.83
CA THR A 50 -31.49 -2.69 -15.76
C THR A 50 -31.79 -4.01 -15.04
N GLN A 51 -32.71 -4.77 -15.63
CA GLN A 51 -33.26 -6.00 -15.11
C GLN A 51 -32.17 -7.06 -14.90
N HIS A 52 -32.18 -7.72 -13.74
CA HIS A 52 -31.32 -8.86 -13.45
C HIS A 52 -31.70 -10.03 -14.36
N THR A 53 -30.81 -10.39 -15.29
CA THR A 53 -30.93 -11.64 -16.06
C THR A 53 -30.53 -12.81 -15.15
N VAL A 54 -31.49 -13.65 -14.82
CA VAL A 54 -31.31 -14.89 -14.08
C VAL A 54 -30.62 -15.88 -15.02
N PHE A 55 -29.38 -16.26 -14.73
CA PHE A 55 -28.74 -17.37 -15.44
C PHE A 55 -29.34 -18.67 -14.92
N SER A 56 -30.09 -19.34 -15.80
CA SER A 56 -30.58 -20.69 -15.60
C SER A 56 -29.42 -21.66 -15.42
N ARG A 57 -29.58 -22.51 -14.40
CA ARG A 57 -28.69 -23.61 -14.05
C ARG A 57 -29.08 -24.81 -14.89
N ASP A 58 -28.37 -25.04 -15.99
CA ASP A 58 -28.46 -26.32 -16.67
C ASP A 58 -27.61 -27.35 -15.92
N THR A 59 -28.34 -28.38 -15.52
CA THR A 59 -27.85 -29.61 -14.93
C THR A 59 -27.39 -30.54 -16.04
N ASP A 60 -26.61 -31.53 -15.62
CA ASP A 60 -26.42 -32.81 -16.29
C ASP A 60 -25.22 -32.91 -17.25
N THR A 61 -24.14 -33.53 -16.76
CA THR A 61 -23.29 -34.43 -17.55
C THR A 61 -22.48 -35.30 -16.58
N SER A 62 -23.07 -36.45 -16.31
CA SER A 62 -22.43 -37.78 -16.28
C SER A 62 -21.07 -37.95 -15.59
N ILE A 63 -21.12 -38.64 -14.44
CA ILE A 63 -19.99 -39.37 -13.85
C ILE A 63 -19.93 -40.77 -14.49
N PRO A 64 -18.83 -41.14 -15.15
CA PRO A 64 -18.31 -42.51 -15.14
C PRO A 64 -17.08 -42.52 -14.20
N GLY A 65 -17.06 -43.28 -13.11
CA GLY A 65 -17.13 -44.73 -13.18
C GLY A 65 -15.79 -45.29 -13.65
N ALA A 66 -14.71 -45.06 -12.89
CA ALA A 66 -13.43 -45.72 -13.09
C ALA A 66 -12.89 -46.15 -11.72
N ASP A 67 -13.30 -47.36 -11.36
CA ASP A 67 -12.75 -48.20 -10.33
C ASP A 67 -11.33 -48.61 -10.76
N THR A 68 -10.30 -48.25 -10.00
CA THR A 68 -8.99 -48.92 -10.11
C THR A 68 -8.31 -48.90 -8.75
N ASP A 69 -8.58 -49.98 -8.04
CA ASP A 69 -7.86 -50.48 -6.88
C ASP A 69 -6.40 -50.76 -7.23
N ILE A 70 -5.46 -49.93 -6.76
CA ILE A 70 -4.04 -50.27 -6.68
C ILE A 70 -3.52 -49.87 -5.29
N ALA A 71 -3.55 -50.87 -4.41
CA ALA A 71 -2.73 -50.91 -3.21
C ALA A 71 -1.24 -50.85 -3.59
N GLN A 72 -0.53 -49.83 -3.11
CA GLN A 72 0.94 -49.88 -2.98
C GLN A 72 1.42 -49.26 -1.66
N PRO A 73 2.55 -49.77 -1.13
CA PRO A 73 2.89 -49.71 0.28
C PRO A 73 3.59 -48.40 0.67
N MET A 74 3.37 -47.98 1.91
CA MET A 74 4.04 -46.85 2.57
C MET A 74 5.57 -46.86 2.37
N PRO A 75 6.17 -45.76 1.90
CA PRO A 75 7.57 -45.45 2.22
C PRO A 75 7.67 -44.89 3.66
N PRO A 76 8.81 -45.12 4.34
CA PRO A 76 9.00 -44.76 5.74
C PRO A 76 8.95 -43.24 5.95
N ALA A 77 8.30 -42.85 7.05
CA ALA A 77 8.06 -41.48 7.46
C ALA A 77 9.34 -40.63 7.45
N VAL A 78 9.54 -39.86 6.38
CA VAL A 78 10.38 -38.67 6.44
C VAL A 78 9.56 -37.65 7.22
N GLN A 79 9.98 -37.39 8.45
CA GLN A 79 9.43 -36.34 9.30
C GLN A 79 9.73 -34.99 8.62
N PHE A 80 8.88 -34.59 7.68
CA PHE A 80 8.79 -33.20 7.28
C PHE A 80 8.25 -32.46 8.49
N ALA A 81 9.14 -31.74 9.18
CA ALA A 81 8.74 -30.78 10.19
C ALA A 81 7.66 -29.90 9.55
N GLU A 82 6.43 -30.06 10.03
CA GLU A 82 5.25 -29.37 9.58
C GLU A 82 5.45 -27.90 9.93
N GLN A 83 6.06 -27.15 9.00
CA GLN A 83 6.14 -25.70 9.08
C GLN A 83 4.72 -25.21 8.90
N SER A 84 4.05 -24.96 10.03
CA SER A 84 2.74 -24.32 10.06
C SER A 84 2.77 -23.12 9.10
N PRO A 85 1.84 -23.02 8.15
CA PRO A 85 1.86 -21.93 7.19
C PRO A 85 1.80 -20.61 7.94
N ILE A 86 2.84 -19.79 7.81
CA ILE A 86 2.85 -18.44 8.39
C ILE A 86 1.69 -17.68 7.75
N THR A 87 0.65 -17.40 8.55
CA THR A 87 -0.51 -16.65 8.11
C THR A 87 -0.11 -15.21 7.89
N LYS A 88 -0.07 -14.77 6.63
CA LYS A 88 0.23 -13.38 6.27
C LYS A 88 -0.86 -12.42 6.78
N ILE A 89 -0.45 -11.21 7.13
CA ILE A 89 -1.32 -10.13 7.61
C ILE A 89 -2.22 -9.65 6.45
N PRO A 90 -3.54 -9.85 6.53
CA PRO A 90 -4.45 -9.47 5.45
C PRO A 90 -4.61 -7.95 5.38
N LYS A 91 -5.07 -7.46 4.22
CA LYS A 91 -5.36 -6.04 4.02
C LYS A 91 -6.59 -5.63 4.84
N PRO A 92 -6.56 -4.49 5.56
CA PRO A 92 -7.74 -3.98 6.25
C PRO A 92 -8.88 -3.63 5.29
N HIS A 93 -10.12 -3.72 5.77
CA HIS A 93 -11.28 -3.25 5.02
C HIS A 93 -11.23 -1.72 4.81
N GLY A 94 -11.67 -1.26 3.63
CA GLY A 94 -11.71 0.15 3.27
C GLY A 94 -10.54 0.63 2.40
N GLU A 95 -10.56 1.91 2.03
CA GLU A 95 -9.48 2.54 1.27
C GLU A 95 -8.51 3.30 2.18
N VAL A 96 -7.22 3.19 1.88
CA VAL A 96 -6.19 3.96 2.57
C VAL A 96 -6.44 5.48 2.43
N SER A 97 -6.28 6.21 3.54
CA SER A 97 -6.48 7.68 3.63
C SER A 97 -7.92 8.18 3.45
N HIS A 98 -8.94 7.31 3.42
CA HIS A 98 -10.34 7.71 3.28
C HIS A 98 -11.14 7.53 4.58
N ILE A 99 -10.62 8.08 5.68
CA ILE A 99 -11.06 7.81 7.06
C ILE A 99 -12.58 8.06 7.24
N ASN A 100 -13.10 9.18 6.72
CA ASN A 100 -14.51 9.55 6.89
C ASN A 100 -15.52 8.69 6.10
N ARG A 101 -15.06 7.74 5.27
CA ARG A 101 -15.93 6.85 4.49
C ARG A 101 -15.58 5.36 4.68
N GLY A 102 -15.13 5.00 5.88
CA GLY A 102 -14.79 3.62 6.21
C GLY A 102 -13.42 3.17 5.68
N GLY A 103 -12.55 4.12 5.33
CA GLY A 103 -11.13 3.87 5.07
C GLY A 103 -10.31 3.77 6.35
N TYR A 104 -8.99 3.69 6.20
CA TYR A 104 -8.06 3.57 7.34
C TYR A 104 -6.82 4.44 7.19
N ASN A 105 -6.21 4.74 8.34
CA ASN A 105 -4.87 5.30 8.44
C ASN A 105 -3.83 4.19 8.28
N LEU A 106 -2.91 4.34 7.32
CA LEU A 106 -1.90 3.32 7.02
C LEU A 106 -0.96 3.05 8.20
N GLN A 107 -0.44 4.11 8.81
CA GLN A 107 0.52 3.99 9.91
C GLN A 107 -0.11 3.27 11.12
N GLU A 108 -1.34 3.66 11.48
CA GLU A 108 -2.09 3.00 12.57
C GLU A 108 -2.32 1.52 12.30
N LYS A 109 -2.60 1.13 11.05
CA LYS A 109 -2.86 -0.27 10.67
C LYS A 109 -1.60 -1.13 10.61
N LEU A 110 -0.45 -0.55 10.33
CA LEU A 110 0.83 -1.26 10.36
C LEU A 110 1.32 -1.46 11.79
N GLY A 111 0.97 -0.57 12.72
CA GLY A 111 1.37 -0.67 14.13
C GLY A 111 2.87 -0.43 14.36
N TRP A 112 3.58 0.10 13.36
CA TRP A 112 5.01 0.40 13.45
C TRP A 112 5.28 1.66 14.26
N SER A 113 6.50 1.76 14.77
CA SER A 113 6.94 3.01 15.38
C SER A 113 6.94 4.14 14.34
N PRO A 114 6.72 5.41 14.73
CA PRO A 114 6.75 6.52 13.79
C PRO A 114 8.05 6.64 12.98
N LEU A 115 9.18 6.31 13.62
CA LEU A 115 10.49 6.34 12.99
C LEU A 115 10.63 5.24 11.93
N GLU A 116 10.26 4.00 12.27
CA GLU A 116 10.29 2.86 11.36
C GLU A 116 9.36 3.06 10.15
N TYR A 117 8.15 3.57 10.42
CA TYR A 117 7.20 3.90 9.35
C TYR A 117 7.77 4.93 8.39
N GLU A 118 8.34 6.02 8.89
CA GLU A 118 8.87 7.08 8.05
C GLU A 118 10.13 6.63 7.29
N GLU A 119 11.00 5.83 7.90
CA GLU A 119 12.16 5.24 7.23
C GLU A 119 11.76 4.35 6.04
N ILE A 120 10.86 3.38 6.28
CA ILE A 120 10.38 2.47 5.24
C ILE A 120 9.61 3.25 4.16
N ARG A 121 8.75 4.19 4.56
CA ARG A 121 8.01 5.05 3.63
C ARG A 121 8.93 5.87 2.74
N ASN A 122 10.00 6.44 3.28
CA ASN A 122 10.97 7.22 2.52
C ASN A 122 11.75 6.34 1.54
N PHE A 123 12.12 5.13 1.95
CA PHE A 123 12.75 4.16 1.06
C PHE A 123 11.81 3.74 -0.09
N VAL A 124 10.55 3.41 0.20
CA VAL A 124 9.55 3.06 -0.82
C VAL A 124 9.31 4.23 -1.78
N THR A 125 9.32 5.46 -1.25
CA THR A 125 9.20 6.69 -2.05
C THR A 125 10.41 6.88 -2.96
N HIS A 126 11.61 6.59 -2.47
CA HIS A 126 12.83 6.60 -3.29
C HIS A 126 12.74 5.60 -4.45
N LEU A 127 12.36 4.34 -4.17
CA LEU A 127 12.13 3.33 -5.21
C LEU A 127 11.05 3.77 -6.21
N ALA A 128 9.99 4.44 -5.76
CA ALA A 128 8.96 4.96 -6.65
C ALA A 128 9.51 5.99 -7.64
N ASN A 129 10.42 6.87 -7.21
CA ASN A 129 11.06 7.85 -8.09
C ASN A 129 12.01 7.20 -9.10
N GLU A 130 12.67 6.11 -8.70
CA GLU A 130 13.64 5.41 -9.54
C GLU A 130 12.97 4.54 -10.60
N TYR A 131 11.95 3.76 -10.21
CA TYR A 131 11.38 2.71 -11.05
C TYR A 131 10.01 3.03 -11.65
N LEU A 132 9.24 3.97 -11.06
CA LEU A 132 7.88 4.28 -11.48
C LEU A 132 7.81 5.61 -12.24
N LYS A 133 6.67 5.83 -12.91
CA LYS A 133 6.37 7.12 -13.57
C LYS A 133 5.52 7.96 -12.63
N VAL A 134 6.15 8.77 -11.78
CA VAL A 134 5.48 9.54 -10.71
C VAL A 134 4.38 10.51 -11.19
N ASN A 135 4.44 10.95 -12.45
CA ASN A 135 3.43 11.81 -13.07
C ASN A 135 2.19 11.03 -13.57
N LYS A 136 2.16 9.71 -13.42
CA LYS A 136 1.04 8.84 -13.81
C LYS A 136 0.29 8.34 -12.59
N THR A 137 -1.02 8.17 -12.74
CA THR A 137 -1.88 7.57 -11.70
C THR A 137 -1.52 6.10 -11.46
N TRP A 138 -1.91 5.57 -10.29
CA TRP A 138 -1.66 4.16 -9.89
C TRP A 138 -2.01 3.15 -11.00
N ARG A 139 -3.20 3.26 -11.60
CA ARG A 139 -3.69 2.34 -12.64
C ARG A 139 -2.89 2.37 -13.93
N ARG A 140 -2.05 3.38 -14.14
CA ARG A 140 -1.24 3.57 -15.36
C ARG A 140 0.23 3.18 -15.16
N GLN A 141 0.59 2.64 -14.00
CA GLN A 141 1.93 2.11 -13.75
C GLN A 141 2.10 0.75 -14.43
N ALA A 142 3.31 0.47 -14.91
CA ALA A 142 3.62 -0.83 -15.49
C ALA A 142 3.77 -1.88 -14.37
N GLN A 143 3.15 -3.04 -14.54
CA GLN A 143 3.16 -4.09 -13.53
C GLN A 143 4.59 -4.62 -13.26
N CYS A 144 5.43 -4.72 -14.30
CA CYS A 144 6.83 -5.12 -14.16
C CYS A 144 7.61 -4.15 -13.24
N SER A 145 7.40 -2.84 -13.38
CA SER A 145 8.04 -1.84 -12.52
C SER A 145 7.55 -1.94 -11.07
N LEU A 146 6.25 -2.19 -10.85
CA LEU A 146 5.72 -2.42 -9.49
C LEU A 146 6.35 -3.66 -8.84
N THR A 147 6.52 -4.75 -9.58
CA THR A 147 7.19 -5.97 -9.09
C THR A 147 8.63 -5.70 -8.65
N VAL A 148 9.38 -4.87 -9.40
CA VAL A 148 10.74 -4.47 -9.00
C VAL A 148 10.71 -3.73 -7.67
N VAL A 149 9.82 -2.74 -7.51
CA VAL A 149 9.67 -1.99 -6.25
C VAL A 149 9.33 -2.91 -5.09
N TYR A 150 8.38 -3.84 -5.25
CA TYR A 150 8.03 -4.80 -4.19
C TYR A 150 9.20 -5.71 -3.81
N THR A 151 9.97 -6.14 -4.80
CA THR A 151 11.10 -7.05 -4.59
C THR A 151 12.23 -6.34 -3.84
N GLU A 152 12.62 -5.14 -4.28
CA GLU A 152 13.67 -4.36 -3.62
C GLU A 152 13.24 -3.89 -2.23
N ALA A 153 11.97 -3.53 -2.04
CA ALA A 153 11.42 -3.19 -0.72
C ALA A 153 11.54 -4.36 0.26
N LYS A 154 11.10 -5.56 -0.12
CA LYS A 154 11.18 -6.76 0.73
C LYS A 154 12.61 -7.22 0.98
N LYS A 155 13.50 -7.05 0.00
CA LYS A 155 14.93 -7.35 0.14
C LYS A 155 15.58 -6.46 1.20
N ARG A 156 15.18 -5.18 1.28
CA ARG A 156 15.69 -4.25 2.31
C ARG A 156 15.00 -4.44 3.65
N TYR A 157 13.69 -4.62 3.66
CA TYR A 157 12.86 -4.77 4.86
C TYR A 157 12.05 -6.07 4.80
N PRO A 158 12.59 -7.19 5.32
CA PRO A 158 11.93 -8.49 5.27
C PRO A 158 10.53 -8.53 5.91
N ILE A 159 10.29 -7.65 6.90
CA ILE A 159 9.00 -7.42 7.58
C ILE A 159 7.87 -7.16 6.58
N LEU A 160 8.17 -6.57 5.42
CA LEU A 160 7.18 -6.34 4.36
C LEU A 160 6.65 -7.65 3.76
N GLY A 161 7.37 -8.76 3.88
CA GLY A 161 6.97 -10.09 3.42
C GLY A 161 5.82 -10.72 4.21
N ASP A 162 5.57 -10.22 5.42
CA ASP A 162 4.51 -10.68 6.32
C ASP A 162 3.13 -10.21 5.87
N TYR A 163 3.05 -9.23 4.98
CA TYR A 163 1.81 -8.67 4.48
C TYR A 163 1.31 -9.38 3.22
N GLN A 164 0.02 -9.73 3.20
CA GLN A 164 -0.58 -10.43 2.07
C GLN A 164 -0.60 -9.56 0.80
N GLY A 165 -0.09 -10.09 -0.31
CA GLY A 165 -0.15 -9.40 -1.60
C GLY A 165 0.54 -8.02 -1.60
N ASP A 166 1.55 -7.83 -0.75
CA ASP A 166 2.37 -6.61 -0.68
C ASP A 166 1.54 -5.33 -0.43
N TRP A 167 0.39 -5.45 0.25
CA TRP A 167 -0.56 -4.34 0.40
C TRP A 167 0.04 -3.13 1.13
N ALA A 168 0.94 -3.36 2.09
CA ALA A 168 1.60 -2.30 2.83
C ALA A 168 2.40 -1.38 1.88
N VAL A 169 3.23 -1.97 1.02
CA VAL A 169 4.00 -1.22 0.01
C VAL A 169 3.07 -0.61 -1.04
N GLY A 170 2.09 -1.38 -1.52
CA GLY A 170 1.13 -0.91 -2.51
C GLY A 170 0.34 0.32 -2.06
N ASP A 171 -0.05 0.38 -0.78
CA ASP A 171 -0.77 1.53 -0.23
C ASP A 171 0.15 2.74 -0.02
N MET A 172 1.40 2.55 0.42
CA MET A 172 2.39 3.65 0.47
C MET A 172 2.58 4.29 -0.90
N LEU A 173 2.78 3.45 -1.93
CA LEU A 173 2.92 3.92 -3.31
C LEU A 173 1.66 4.62 -3.81
N ARG A 174 0.47 4.12 -3.46
CA ARG A 174 -0.80 4.74 -3.85
C ARG A 174 -0.97 6.13 -3.26
N ILE A 175 -0.65 6.31 -1.97
CA ILE A 175 -0.66 7.63 -1.32
C ILE A 175 0.34 8.55 -2.02
N TYR A 176 1.57 8.06 -2.22
CA TYR A 176 2.64 8.85 -2.83
C TYR A 176 2.28 9.31 -4.26
N LEU A 177 1.92 8.38 -5.14
CA LEU A 177 1.60 8.68 -6.55
C LEU A 177 0.37 9.58 -6.69
N LYS A 178 -0.63 9.44 -5.82
CA LYS A 178 -1.79 10.35 -5.78
C LYS A 178 -1.34 11.79 -5.49
N ASN A 179 -0.47 11.99 -4.51
CA ASN A 179 0.02 13.31 -4.13
C ASN A 179 1.00 13.90 -5.15
N SER A 180 1.84 13.07 -5.78
CA SER A 180 2.80 13.51 -6.80
C SER A 180 2.10 13.90 -8.09
N SER A 181 1.19 13.06 -8.60
CA SER A 181 0.50 13.33 -9.87
C SER A 181 -0.40 14.57 -9.84
N SER A 182 -0.93 14.96 -8.68
CA SER A 182 -1.68 16.21 -8.54
C SER A 182 -0.81 17.47 -8.53
N ARG A 183 0.50 17.35 -8.31
CA ARG A 183 1.44 18.48 -8.22
C ARG A 183 2.21 18.74 -9.52
N SER A 184 2.17 17.81 -10.47
CA SER A 184 2.93 17.87 -11.72
C SER A 184 2.17 18.51 -12.90
N THR A 185 1.15 19.33 -12.63
CA THR A 185 0.38 20.12 -13.61
C THR A 185 0.84 21.56 -13.60
#